data_AF-A0A0Q5TQC3-F1
#
_entry.id   AF-A0A0Q5TQC3-F1
#
_cell.length_a   1.000
_cell.length_b   1.000
_cell.length_c   1.000
_cell.angle_alpha   90.00
_cell.angle_beta   90.00
_cell.angle_gamma   90.00
#
_symmetry.space_group_name_H-M   'P 1'
#
loop_
_entity.id
_entity.type
_entity.pdbx_description
1 polymer ?
#
loop_
_entity_poly.entity_id
_entity_poly.type
_entity_poly.pdbx_seq_one_letter_code
_entity_poly.pdbx_strand_id
1 'polypeptide(L)'
;MIDISYPYFIFGSPDSIDIDVLVDHPGATGSDADKLIVSLLKEKYPTIKDWNLSLIKIMEGRIICTMQRRGSEDAVHNSLFYTYRHHEQKYENPLTAPVKRHMLLAVYGCVRNLLAINAATSEKQFYKQVISPVLKEGNWQKEVALLDLLQYEKPPFDDEKRTLGLNKSLAFDLGQTISLLNGNELYTKGDIIQHHPELAPIILRQPSNVSQAFRPKIANLQSLIGLMDINQSEDFVISCDDEIINTRFGSVIK
;
A
#
# COMPACT_ATOMS: atom_id res chain seq x y z
N MET A 1 -21.97 -0.78 18.50
CA MET A 1 -20.88 -1.71 18.15
C MET A 1 -21.41 -3.03 17.63
N ILE A 2 -20.80 -3.62 16.59
CA ILE A 2 -21.30 -4.84 15.94
C ILE A 2 -20.73 -6.08 16.64
N ASP A 3 -21.55 -7.11 16.81
CA ASP A 3 -21.11 -8.38 17.38
C ASP A 3 -20.83 -9.41 16.29
N ILE A 4 -19.57 -9.82 16.19
CA ILE A 4 -19.10 -10.90 15.34
C ILE A 4 -18.23 -11.82 16.20
N SER A 5 -18.09 -13.09 15.83
CA SER A 5 -17.38 -14.09 16.65
C SER A 5 -15.87 -13.86 16.84
N TYR A 6 -15.32 -12.76 16.31
CA TYR A 6 -13.88 -12.49 16.30
C TYR A 6 -13.59 -11.03 16.69
N PRO A 7 -12.44 -10.76 17.35
CA PRO A 7 -11.96 -9.40 17.53
C PRO A 7 -11.77 -8.70 16.19
N TYR A 8 -12.13 -7.41 16.15
CA TYR A 8 -11.94 -6.58 14.96
C TYR A 8 -11.55 -5.16 15.35
N PHE A 9 -10.84 -4.48 14.45
CA PHE A 9 -10.28 -3.17 14.70
C PHE A 9 -10.45 -2.27 13.49
N ILE A 10 -11.00 -1.08 13.71
CA ILE A 10 -11.19 -0.07 12.67
C ILE A 10 -9.94 0.79 12.58
N PHE A 11 -9.46 1.10 11.38
CA PHE A 11 -8.24 1.88 11.20
C PHE A 11 -8.34 2.85 10.02
N GLY A 12 -7.33 3.72 9.87
CA GLY A 12 -7.23 4.68 8.78
C GLY A 12 -7.69 6.09 9.15
N SER A 13 -7.96 6.89 8.13
CA SER A 13 -8.29 8.31 8.32
C SER A 13 -9.70 8.50 8.89
N PRO A 14 -9.92 9.45 9.80
CA PRO A 14 -11.24 9.71 10.39
C PRO A 14 -12.27 10.22 9.37
N ASP A 15 -11.81 10.79 8.26
CA ASP A 15 -12.60 11.32 7.14
C ASP A 15 -12.71 10.32 5.97
N SER A 16 -12.40 9.04 6.19
CA SER A 16 -12.59 8.02 5.15
C SER A 16 -14.07 7.73 4.93
N ILE A 17 -14.46 7.56 3.66
CA ILE A 17 -15.82 7.14 3.29
C ILE A 17 -15.98 5.63 3.55
N ASP A 18 -14.93 4.86 3.25
CA ASP A 18 -14.89 3.42 3.46
C ASP A 18 -14.38 3.13 4.87
N ILE A 19 -15.01 2.15 5.55
CA ILE A 19 -14.59 1.68 6.87
C ILE A 19 -13.62 0.52 6.68
N ASP A 20 -12.33 0.79 6.87
CA ASP A 20 -11.27 -0.22 6.84
C ASP A 20 -11.22 -0.98 8.17
N VAL A 21 -11.36 -2.31 8.09
CA VAL A 21 -11.46 -3.16 9.28
C VAL A 21 -10.53 -4.36 9.18
N LEU A 22 -9.76 -4.58 10.23
CA LEU A 22 -8.93 -5.77 10.41
C LEU A 22 -9.65 -6.74 11.35
N VAL A 23 -9.78 -8.00 10.96
CA VAL A 23 -10.35 -9.06 11.79
C VAL A 23 -9.23 -10.01 12.20
N ASP A 24 -9.02 -10.17 13.51
CA ASP A 24 -8.07 -11.14 14.04
C ASP A 24 -8.68 -12.54 13.96
N HIS A 25 -8.19 -13.34 13.01
CA HIS A 25 -8.81 -14.61 12.65
C HIS A 25 -7.78 -15.75 12.65
N PRO A 26 -8.02 -16.86 13.39
CA PRO A 26 -7.07 -17.97 13.49
C PRO A 26 -6.83 -18.67 12.14
N GLY A 27 -7.79 -18.57 11.22
CA GLY A 27 -7.66 -19.06 9.84
C GLY A 27 -6.98 -18.11 8.86
N ALA A 28 -6.52 -16.92 9.27
CA ALA A 28 -5.83 -16.01 8.36
C ALA A 28 -4.52 -16.64 7.87
N THR A 29 -4.30 -16.58 6.56
CA THR A 29 -3.12 -17.16 5.91
C THR A 29 -2.26 -16.10 5.24
N GLY A 30 -2.77 -14.87 5.09
CA GLY A 30 -2.11 -13.79 4.35
C GLY A 30 -2.15 -14.00 2.84
N SER A 31 -2.89 -15.02 2.38
CA SER A 31 -3.00 -15.42 0.97
C SER A 31 -4.37 -15.11 0.39
N ASP A 32 -4.55 -15.37 -0.92
CA ASP A 32 -5.83 -15.22 -1.59
C ASP A 32 -6.94 -16.14 -1.01
N ALA A 33 -6.58 -17.18 -0.23
CA ALA A 33 -7.54 -18.04 0.47
C ALA A 33 -8.38 -17.28 1.52
N ASP A 34 -7.83 -16.19 2.08
CA ASP A 34 -8.51 -15.37 3.10
C ASP A 34 -9.77 -14.69 2.53
N LYS A 35 -9.86 -14.51 1.20
CA LYS A 35 -11.05 -13.95 0.54
C LYS A 35 -12.30 -14.79 0.78
N LEU A 36 -12.16 -16.12 0.77
CA LEU A 36 -13.28 -17.02 1.02
C LEU A 36 -13.79 -16.84 2.45
N ILE A 37 -12.88 -16.76 3.42
CA ILE A 37 -13.23 -16.52 4.83
C ILE A 37 -13.92 -15.16 4.99
N VAL A 38 -13.41 -14.11 4.36
CA VAL A 38 -14.05 -12.77 4.37
C VAL A 38 -15.47 -12.84 3.79
N SER A 39 -15.66 -13.54 2.66
CA SER A 39 -16.99 -13.73 2.06
C SER A 39 -17.95 -14.45 3.01
N LEU A 40 -17.49 -15.54 3.64
CA LEU A 40 -18.28 -16.29 4.61
C LEU A 40 -18.62 -15.46 5.86
N LEU A 41 -17.71 -14.62 6.33
CA LEU A 41 -17.95 -13.68 7.43
C LEU A 41 -19.04 -12.67 7.07
N LYS A 42 -18.98 -12.07 5.87
CA LYS A 42 -19.99 -11.11 5.40
C LYS A 42 -21.37 -11.75 5.18
N GLU A 43 -21.40 -13.01 4.75
CA GLU A 43 -22.65 -13.78 4.62
C GLU A 43 -23.26 -14.08 5.99
N LYS A 44 -22.42 -14.55 6.93
CA LYS A 44 -22.84 -14.86 8.31
C LYS A 44 -23.27 -13.62 9.09
N TYR A 45 -22.64 -12.47 8.84
CA TYR A 45 -22.91 -11.20 9.50
C TYR A 45 -23.28 -10.11 8.47
N PRO A 46 -24.54 -10.04 8.03
CA PRO A 46 -24.95 -9.05 7.03
C PRO A 46 -24.70 -7.59 7.44
N THR A 47 -24.58 -7.32 8.74
CA THR A 47 -24.29 -6.00 9.32
C THR A 47 -22.89 -5.47 8.98
N ILE A 48 -21.95 -6.33 8.58
CA ILE A 48 -20.58 -5.94 8.17
C ILE A 48 -20.38 -6.02 6.65
N LYS A 49 -21.46 -6.17 5.87
CA LYS A 49 -21.40 -6.37 4.42
C LYS A 49 -20.59 -5.28 3.71
N ASP A 50 -20.75 -4.04 4.15
CA ASP A 50 -20.12 -2.86 3.54
C ASP A 50 -18.74 -2.53 4.12
N TRP A 51 -18.27 -3.27 5.14
CA TRP A 51 -16.92 -3.08 5.69
C TRP A 51 -15.84 -3.52 4.69
N ASN A 52 -14.76 -2.76 4.60
CA ASN A 52 -13.57 -3.14 3.85
C ASN A 52 -12.68 -4.05 4.71
N LEU A 53 -13.08 -5.32 4.80
CA LEU A 53 -12.45 -6.31 5.67
C LEU A 53 -11.11 -6.81 5.12
N SER A 54 -10.17 -7.01 6.04
CA SER A 54 -8.96 -7.81 5.84
C SER A 54 -8.73 -8.70 7.05
N LEU A 55 -8.19 -9.89 6.84
CA LEU A 55 -7.84 -10.79 7.94
C LEU A 55 -6.39 -10.54 8.37
N ILE A 56 -6.18 -10.62 9.68
CA ILE A 56 -4.86 -10.58 10.29
C ILE A 56 -4.74 -11.70 11.32
N LYS A 57 -3.50 -11.96 11.76
CA LYS A 57 -3.23 -12.68 13.01
C LYS A 57 -2.43 -11.81 13.94
N ILE A 58 -2.89 -11.75 15.19
CA ILE A 58 -2.16 -11.08 16.26
C ILE A 58 -1.55 -12.11 17.20
N MET A 59 -0.25 -11.98 17.47
CA MET A 59 0.46 -12.75 18.49
C MET A 59 1.33 -11.80 19.30
N GLU A 60 1.23 -11.87 20.63
CA GLU A 60 2.04 -11.08 21.57
C GLU A 60 2.03 -9.57 21.29
N GLY A 61 0.85 -9.06 20.93
CA GLY A 61 0.64 -7.66 20.59
C GLY A 61 1.27 -7.20 19.27
N ARG A 62 1.56 -8.15 18.36
CA ARG A 62 2.10 -7.88 17.02
C ARG A 62 1.25 -8.52 15.94
N ILE A 63 1.15 -7.85 14.79
CA ILE A 63 0.56 -8.44 13.60
C ILE A 63 1.66 -9.29 12.96
N ILE A 64 1.40 -10.60 12.84
CA ILE A 64 2.36 -11.56 12.28
C ILE A 64 1.93 -12.10 10.92
N CYS A 65 0.75 -11.69 10.44
CA CYS A 65 0.19 -12.13 9.18
C CYS A 65 -0.85 -11.12 8.71
N THR A 66 -0.77 -10.72 7.45
CA THR A 66 -1.79 -9.92 6.76
C THR A 66 -1.83 -10.31 5.28
N MET A 67 -2.91 -9.97 4.59
CA MET A 67 -2.97 -10.11 3.14
C MET A 67 -2.00 -9.11 2.48
N GLN A 68 -1.01 -9.59 1.74
CA GLN A 68 0.01 -8.73 1.08
C GLN A 68 -0.59 -7.60 0.22
N ARG A 69 -1.74 -7.84 -0.43
CA ARG A 69 -2.44 -6.81 -1.24
C ARG A 69 -2.95 -5.61 -0.42
N ARG A 70 -2.93 -5.69 0.90
CA ARG A 70 -3.38 -4.66 1.85
C ARG A 70 -2.21 -3.92 2.52
N GLY A 71 -0.97 -4.29 2.18
CA GLY A 71 0.24 -3.80 2.82
C GLY A 71 1.02 -4.94 3.48
N SER A 72 2.28 -4.68 3.79
CA SER A 72 3.12 -5.57 4.59
C SER A 72 2.69 -5.58 6.06
N GLU A 73 3.07 -6.61 6.80
CA GLU A 73 2.69 -6.80 8.21
C GLU A 73 3.02 -5.56 9.05
N ASP A 74 4.22 -5.01 8.88
CA ASP A 74 4.69 -3.81 9.58
C ASP A 74 3.93 -2.53 9.16
N ALA A 75 3.53 -2.42 7.90
CA ALA A 75 2.71 -1.30 7.41
C ALA A 75 1.33 -1.32 8.06
N VAL A 76 0.69 -2.48 8.03
CA VAL A 76 -0.65 -2.69 8.60
C VAL A 76 -0.61 -2.55 10.12
N HIS A 77 0.44 -3.05 10.76
CA HIS A 77 0.65 -2.91 12.20
C HIS A 77 0.75 -1.45 12.62
N ASN A 78 1.67 -0.69 12.03
CA ASN A 78 1.85 0.71 12.40
C ASN A 78 0.64 1.56 12.01
N SER A 79 0.02 1.26 10.86
CA SER A 79 -1.23 1.93 10.45
C SER A 79 -2.33 1.74 11.48
N LEU A 80 -2.58 0.50 11.94
CA LEU A 80 -3.52 0.25 13.01
C LEU A 80 -3.10 0.98 14.29
N PHE A 81 -1.83 0.85 14.72
CA PHE A 81 -1.33 1.45 15.96
C PHE A 81 -1.56 2.97 16.03
N TYR A 82 -1.19 3.70 14.97
CA TYR A 82 -1.27 5.17 14.96
C TYR A 82 -2.69 5.70 14.72
N THR A 83 -3.52 4.94 14.00
CA THR A 83 -4.88 5.40 13.64
C THR A 83 -5.99 4.80 14.50
N TYR A 84 -5.65 3.89 15.42
CA TYR A 84 -6.60 3.20 16.29
C TYR A 84 -7.59 4.15 16.97
N ARG A 85 -7.07 5.26 17.51
CA ARG A 85 -7.81 6.28 18.27
C ARG A 85 -8.75 7.15 17.43
N HIS A 86 -8.69 7.05 16.10
CA HIS A 86 -9.55 7.86 15.22
C HIS A 86 -10.98 7.32 15.15
N HIS A 87 -11.21 6.10 15.63
CA HIS A 87 -12.48 5.39 15.53
C HIS A 87 -12.93 4.92 16.91
N GLU A 88 -14.24 4.75 17.08
CA GLU A 88 -14.78 4.08 18.26
C GLU A 88 -14.47 2.58 18.16
N GLN A 89 -13.89 2.00 19.21
CA GLN A 89 -13.38 0.62 19.23
C GLN A 89 -14.09 -0.24 20.26
N LYS A 90 -14.34 -1.51 19.91
CA LYS A 90 -15.13 -2.43 20.75
C LYS A 90 -14.23 -3.19 21.71
N TYR A 91 -13.07 -3.56 21.19
CA TYR A 91 -11.99 -4.24 21.90
C TYR A 91 -10.95 -3.21 22.26
N GLU A 92 -10.04 -3.50 23.20
CA GLU A 92 -8.88 -2.64 23.47
C GLU A 92 -7.85 -2.74 22.34
N ASN A 93 -6.91 -1.79 22.27
CA ASN A 93 -5.86 -1.83 21.26
C ASN A 93 -4.96 -3.03 21.55
N PRO A 94 -4.90 -4.03 20.65
CA PRO A 94 -4.10 -5.23 20.89
C PRO A 94 -2.60 -4.96 20.72
N LEU A 95 -2.22 -3.85 20.09
CA LEU A 95 -0.84 -3.56 19.72
C LEU A 95 -0.12 -2.80 20.85
N THR A 96 1.08 -3.25 21.20
CA THR A 96 1.81 -2.74 22.38
C THR A 96 2.78 -1.59 22.06
N ALA A 97 3.31 -1.55 20.84
CA ALA A 97 4.25 -0.55 20.36
C ALA A 97 4.30 -0.60 18.82
N PRO A 98 4.71 0.48 18.12
CA PRO A 98 4.98 0.40 16.69
C PRO A 98 6.18 -0.54 16.42
N VAL A 99 6.22 -1.11 15.22
CA VAL A 99 7.32 -1.97 14.75
C VAL A 99 8.21 -1.24 13.75
N LYS A 100 9.45 -1.71 13.59
CA LYS A 100 10.39 -1.19 12.60
C LYS A 100 9.80 -1.38 11.19
N ARG A 101 9.84 -0.33 10.37
CA ARG A 101 9.39 -0.39 8.98
C ARG A 101 10.41 -1.08 8.08
N HIS A 102 9.89 -1.94 7.20
CA HIS A 102 10.57 -2.57 6.07
C HIS A 102 10.62 -1.56 4.91
N MET A 103 11.68 -0.76 4.93
CA MET A 103 11.92 0.35 4.03
C MET A 103 12.07 -0.11 2.58
N LEU A 104 12.87 -1.17 2.37
CA LEU A 104 13.15 -1.70 1.04
C LEU A 104 11.89 -2.31 0.44
N LEU A 105 11.11 -3.05 1.24
CA LEU A 105 9.81 -3.59 0.81
C LEU A 105 8.81 -2.48 0.46
N ALA A 106 8.75 -1.39 1.26
CA ALA A 106 7.88 -0.26 0.96
C ALA A 106 8.25 0.42 -0.37
N VAL A 107 9.54 0.65 -0.61
CA VAL A 107 10.06 1.20 -1.87
C VAL A 107 9.73 0.27 -3.04
N TYR A 108 10.04 -1.02 -2.90
CA TYR A 108 9.72 -2.02 -3.91
C TYR A 108 8.22 -2.03 -4.23
N GLY A 109 7.37 -2.09 -3.20
CA GLY A 109 5.92 -2.06 -3.35
C GLY A 109 5.42 -0.81 -4.09
N CYS A 110 5.93 0.36 -3.74
CA CYS A 110 5.57 1.63 -4.40
C CYS A 110 5.94 1.61 -5.89
N VAL A 111 7.18 1.27 -6.24
CA VAL A 111 7.64 1.18 -7.63
C VAL A 111 6.80 0.17 -8.42
N ARG A 112 6.55 -1.01 -7.85
CA ARG A 112 5.72 -2.04 -8.49
C ARG A 112 4.29 -1.57 -8.70
N ASN A 113 3.68 -0.89 -7.74
CA ASN A 113 2.32 -0.37 -7.88
C ASN A 113 2.24 0.68 -9.01
N LEU A 114 3.21 1.60 -9.07
CA LEU A 114 3.28 2.62 -10.12
C LEU A 114 3.42 2.00 -11.52
N LEU A 115 4.19 0.91 -11.65
CA LEU A 115 4.38 0.23 -12.93
C LEU A 115 3.19 -0.67 -13.30
N ALA A 116 2.74 -1.50 -12.35
CA ALA A 116 1.72 -2.53 -12.55
C ALA A 116 0.35 -1.96 -12.87
N ILE A 117 0.08 -0.71 -12.46
CA ILE A 117 -1.23 -0.11 -12.71
C ILE A 117 -1.59 -0.06 -14.20
N ASN A 118 -0.59 0.19 -15.06
CA ASN A 118 -0.77 0.30 -16.50
C ASN A 118 -1.45 -0.94 -17.11
N ALA A 119 -1.28 -2.12 -16.49
CA ALA A 119 -1.92 -3.36 -16.91
C ALA A 119 -3.45 -3.30 -16.97
N ALA A 120 -4.06 -2.41 -16.18
CA ALA A 120 -5.50 -2.24 -16.07
C ALA A 120 -6.04 -0.99 -16.80
N THR A 121 -5.15 -0.12 -17.31
CA THR A 121 -5.51 1.17 -17.90
C THR A 121 -5.60 1.13 -19.43
N SER A 122 -5.88 2.28 -20.05
CA SER A 122 -5.71 2.53 -21.49
C SER A 122 -4.30 2.18 -22.00
N GLU A 123 -3.27 2.23 -21.16
CA GLU A 123 -1.86 1.91 -21.48
C GLU A 123 -1.51 0.41 -21.34
N LYS A 124 -2.50 -0.49 -21.34
CA LYS A 124 -2.30 -1.94 -21.18
C LYS A 124 -1.33 -2.55 -22.21
N GLN A 125 -1.28 -2.03 -23.43
CA GLN A 125 -0.34 -2.53 -24.45
C GLN A 125 1.10 -2.14 -24.13
N PHE A 126 1.32 -0.88 -23.72
CA PHE A 126 2.61 -0.42 -23.21
C PHE A 126 3.07 -1.29 -22.03
N TYR A 127 2.16 -1.59 -21.08
CA TYR A 127 2.47 -2.51 -19.99
C TYR A 127 2.93 -3.89 -20.49
N LYS A 128 2.19 -4.51 -21.41
CA LYS A 128 2.52 -5.87 -21.89
C LYS A 128 3.84 -5.94 -22.67
N GLN A 129 4.15 -4.91 -23.45
CA GLN A 129 5.28 -4.91 -24.37
C GLN A 129 6.56 -4.36 -23.74
N VAL A 130 6.45 -3.43 -22.79
CA VAL A 130 7.60 -2.73 -22.20
C VAL A 130 7.78 -3.08 -20.73
N ILE A 131 6.75 -2.87 -19.91
CA ILE A 131 6.87 -3.01 -18.45
C ILE A 131 6.99 -4.50 -18.05
N SER A 132 6.02 -5.32 -18.44
CA SER A 132 5.91 -6.71 -17.98
C SER A 132 7.13 -7.60 -18.28
N PRO A 133 7.81 -7.49 -19.43
CA PRO A 133 9.06 -8.23 -19.66
C PRO A 133 10.15 -7.88 -18.63
N VAL A 134 10.39 -6.60 -18.38
CA VAL A 134 11.37 -6.14 -17.37
C VAL A 134 10.99 -6.62 -15.97
N LEU A 135 9.70 -6.52 -15.60
CA LEU A 135 9.21 -7.01 -14.30
C LEU A 135 9.41 -8.52 -14.10
N LYS A 136 9.50 -9.30 -15.19
CA LYS A 136 9.74 -10.75 -15.19
C LYS A 136 11.23 -11.10 -15.22
N GLU A 137 12.10 -10.18 -15.62
CA GLU A 137 13.55 -10.35 -15.51
C GLU A 137 14.00 -10.20 -14.05
N GLY A 138 13.26 -9.42 -13.23
CA GLY A 138 13.60 -9.21 -11.82
C GLY A 138 14.85 -8.35 -11.63
N ASN A 139 15.19 -7.51 -12.61
CA ASN A 139 16.32 -6.57 -12.53
C ASN A 139 15.84 -5.23 -11.96
N TRP A 140 16.23 -4.92 -10.72
CA TRP A 140 15.74 -3.78 -9.98
C TRP A 140 16.06 -2.44 -10.65
N GLN A 141 17.28 -2.26 -11.14
CA GLN A 141 17.71 -1.01 -11.76
C GLN A 141 16.89 -0.72 -13.03
N LYS A 142 16.60 -1.75 -13.84
CA LYS A 142 15.71 -1.60 -14.99
C LYS A 142 14.27 -1.28 -14.58
N GLU A 143 13.76 -1.89 -13.49
CA GLU A 143 12.42 -1.57 -12.97
C GLU A 143 12.32 -0.10 -12.56
N VAL A 144 13.31 0.43 -11.83
CA VAL A 144 13.34 1.85 -11.43
C VAL A 144 13.44 2.78 -12.64
N ALA A 145 14.22 2.41 -13.66
CA ALA A 145 14.35 3.21 -14.89
C ALA A 145 13.04 3.30 -15.69
N LEU A 146 12.12 2.33 -15.56
CA LEU A 146 10.82 2.39 -16.24
C LEU A 146 9.92 3.51 -15.73
N LEU A 147 10.17 4.06 -14.53
CA LEU A 147 9.38 5.15 -13.96
C LEU A 147 9.41 6.40 -14.84
N ASP A 148 10.52 6.64 -15.56
CA ASP A 148 10.67 7.77 -16.48
C ASP A 148 9.75 7.69 -17.70
N LEU A 149 9.25 6.49 -18.01
CA LEU A 149 8.39 6.24 -19.16
C LEU A 149 6.90 6.36 -18.83
N LEU A 150 6.54 6.54 -17.55
CA LEU A 150 5.15 6.62 -17.13
C LEU A 150 4.52 7.95 -17.58
N GLN A 151 3.33 7.85 -18.15
CA GLN A 151 2.56 8.99 -18.64
C GLN A 151 1.32 9.21 -17.76
N TYR A 152 1.05 10.47 -17.45
CA TYR A 152 -0.05 10.89 -16.56
C TYR A 152 -0.89 12.02 -17.16
N GLU A 153 -0.70 12.30 -18.45
CA GLU A 153 -1.39 13.35 -19.19
C GLU A 153 -2.82 12.95 -19.57
N LYS A 154 -3.09 11.64 -19.64
CA LYS A 154 -4.38 11.09 -20.03
C LYS A 154 -5.04 10.36 -18.86
N PRO A 155 -6.38 10.38 -18.78
CA PRO A 155 -7.09 9.51 -17.84
C PRO A 155 -6.73 8.03 -18.05
N PRO A 156 -6.44 7.28 -16.98
CA PRO A 156 -6.18 5.84 -17.05
C PRO A 156 -7.41 5.01 -17.44
N PHE A 157 -8.61 5.56 -17.22
CA PHE A 157 -9.88 4.94 -17.58
C PHE A 157 -10.85 5.97 -18.17
N ASP A 158 -11.79 5.49 -18.98
CA ASP A 158 -12.93 6.30 -19.46
C ASP A 158 -13.89 6.67 -18.31
N ASP A 159 -13.88 5.92 -17.21
CA ASP A 159 -14.67 6.18 -16.01
C ASP A 159 -13.94 7.15 -15.06
N GLU A 160 -14.52 8.34 -14.86
CA GLU A 160 -13.94 9.40 -14.03
C GLU A 160 -13.75 8.95 -12.58
N LYS A 161 -14.73 8.24 -12.00
CA LYS A 161 -14.67 7.80 -10.60
C LYS A 161 -13.52 6.83 -10.36
N ARG A 162 -13.29 5.89 -11.28
CA ARG A 162 -12.15 4.96 -11.26
C ARG A 162 -10.83 5.69 -11.47
N THR A 163 -10.79 6.67 -12.36
CA THR A 163 -9.61 7.52 -12.58
C THR A 163 -9.24 8.29 -11.30
N LEU A 164 -10.20 8.99 -10.69
CA LEU A 164 -9.97 9.72 -9.43
C LEU A 164 -9.60 8.78 -8.27
N GLY A 165 -10.25 7.63 -8.18
CA GLY A 165 -9.94 6.60 -7.19
C GLY A 165 -8.51 6.09 -7.33
N LEU A 166 -8.07 5.80 -8.55
CA LEU A 166 -6.72 5.34 -8.82
C LEU A 166 -5.67 6.42 -8.52
N ASN A 167 -5.85 7.63 -9.06
CA ASN A 167 -4.88 8.70 -8.88
C ASN A 167 -4.71 9.04 -7.39
N LYS A 168 -5.80 9.03 -6.62
CA LYS A 168 -5.75 9.17 -5.16
C LYS A 168 -4.88 8.09 -4.51
N SER A 169 -5.08 6.82 -4.86
CA SER A 169 -4.28 5.72 -4.29
C SER A 169 -2.81 5.85 -4.64
N LEU A 170 -2.47 6.15 -5.91
CA LEU A 170 -1.07 6.35 -6.34
C LEU A 170 -0.42 7.55 -5.64
N ALA A 171 -1.15 8.67 -5.50
CA ALA A 171 -0.65 9.85 -4.79
C ALA A 171 -0.37 9.53 -3.31
N PHE A 172 -1.26 8.77 -2.68
CA PHE A 172 -1.10 8.36 -1.29
C PHE A 172 0.12 7.43 -1.12
N ASP A 173 0.24 6.38 -1.92
CA ASP A 173 1.37 5.44 -1.88
C ASP A 173 2.72 6.16 -2.13
N LEU A 174 2.76 7.06 -3.11
CA LEU A 174 3.95 7.82 -3.46
C LEU A 174 4.35 8.79 -2.34
N GLY A 175 3.39 9.54 -1.80
CA GLY A 175 3.62 10.45 -0.69
C GLY A 175 4.06 9.72 0.59
N GLN A 176 3.41 8.61 0.90
CA GLN A 176 3.73 7.79 2.07
C GLN A 176 5.14 7.22 1.97
N THR A 177 5.52 6.69 0.80
CA THR A 177 6.86 6.09 0.58
C THR A 177 7.96 7.14 0.65
N ILE A 178 7.77 8.30 0.02
CA ILE A 178 8.74 9.41 0.08
C ILE A 178 8.88 9.91 1.52
N SER A 179 7.78 10.09 2.25
CA SER A 179 7.83 10.52 3.65
C SER A 179 8.54 9.51 4.53
N LEU A 180 8.28 8.22 4.32
CA LEU A 180 8.92 7.12 5.03
C LEU A 180 10.44 7.16 4.82
N LEU A 181 10.91 7.33 3.58
CA LEU A 181 12.34 7.49 3.24
C LEU A 181 12.99 8.71 3.91
N ASN A 182 12.19 9.72 4.28
CA ASN A 182 12.63 10.89 5.04
C ASN A 182 12.41 10.75 6.55
N GLY A 183 12.13 9.54 7.05
CA GLY A 183 11.95 9.25 8.47
C GLY A 183 10.57 9.57 9.05
N ASN A 184 9.56 9.81 8.21
CA ASN A 184 8.20 10.15 8.64
C ASN A 184 7.18 9.09 8.20
N GLU A 185 6.50 8.45 9.15
CA GLU A 185 5.42 7.51 8.86
C GLU A 185 4.07 8.22 8.85
N LEU A 186 3.41 8.26 7.68
CA LEU A 186 2.15 8.97 7.48
C LEU A 186 1.03 7.98 7.14
N TYR A 187 -0.07 8.01 7.90
CA TYR A 187 -1.16 7.03 7.78
C TYR A 187 -2.52 7.62 7.44
N THR A 188 -2.66 8.95 7.50
CA THR A 188 -3.91 9.61 7.15
C THR A 188 -3.79 10.51 5.93
N LYS A 189 -4.93 10.77 5.26
CA LYS A 189 -4.98 11.74 4.17
C LYS A 189 -4.51 13.12 4.64
N GLY A 190 -4.91 13.53 5.84
CA GLY A 190 -4.51 14.80 6.45
C GLY A 190 -2.99 14.90 6.59
N ASP A 191 -2.35 13.86 7.11
CA ASP A 191 -0.89 13.82 7.30
C ASP A 191 -0.15 13.95 5.96
N ILE A 192 -0.60 13.21 4.94
CA ILE A 192 -0.01 13.27 3.60
C ILE A 192 -0.21 14.66 3.00
N ILE A 193 -1.40 15.25 3.09
CA ILE A 193 -1.69 16.59 2.57
C ILE A 193 -0.82 17.65 3.25
N GLN A 194 -0.61 17.52 4.57
CA GLN A 194 0.24 18.44 5.32
C GLN A 194 1.70 18.35 4.88
N HIS A 195 2.22 17.14 4.64
CA HIS A 195 3.62 16.93 4.23
C HIS A 195 3.85 17.13 2.73
N HIS A 196 2.82 16.94 1.90
CA HIS A 196 2.86 16.98 0.44
C HIS A 196 1.66 17.76 -0.11
N PRO A 197 1.62 19.09 0.12
CA PRO A 197 0.46 19.92 -0.22
C PRO A 197 0.12 19.89 -1.73
N GLU A 198 1.11 19.72 -2.59
CA GLU A 198 0.93 19.54 -4.03
C GLU A 198 0.15 18.28 -4.43
N LEU A 199 0.09 17.26 -3.57
CA LEU A 199 -0.73 16.05 -3.79
C LEU A 199 -2.17 16.23 -3.31
N ALA A 200 -2.48 17.31 -2.59
CA ALA A 200 -3.77 17.50 -1.95
C ALA A 200 -4.96 17.49 -2.93
N PRO A 201 -4.90 18.18 -4.09
CA PRO A 201 -6.00 18.11 -5.05
C PRO A 201 -6.30 16.67 -5.50
N ILE A 202 -5.26 15.86 -5.70
CA ILE A 202 -5.40 14.47 -6.16
C ILE A 202 -5.98 13.58 -5.04
N ILE A 203 -5.49 13.71 -3.82
CA ILE A 203 -5.96 12.95 -2.64
C ILE A 203 -7.41 13.30 -2.31
N LEU A 204 -7.80 14.56 -2.48
CA LEU A 204 -9.17 15.04 -2.29
C LEU A 204 -10.06 14.81 -3.51
N ARG A 205 -9.54 14.20 -4.58
CA ARG A 205 -10.23 13.92 -5.85
C ARG A 205 -10.80 15.17 -6.52
N GLN A 206 -10.08 16.29 -6.40
CA GLN A 206 -10.38 17.56 -7.05
C GLN A 206 -9.73 17.63 -8.45
N PRO A 207 -10.30 18.43 -9.37
CA PRO A 207 -9.68 18.69 -10.66
C PRO A 207 -8.24 19.19 -10.51
N SER A 208 -7.30 18.51 -11.15
CA SER A 208 -5.87 18.83 -11.04
C SER A 208 -5.06 18.26 -12.20
N ASN A 209 -3.88 18.83 -12.43
CA ASN A 209 -2.92 18.29 -13.37
C ASN A 209 -2.08 17.20 -12.67
N VAL A 210 -2.50 15.95 -12.81
CA VAL A 210 -1.85 14.80 -12.17
C VAL A 210 -0.38 14.69 -12.58
N SER A 211 -0.07 14.87 -13.86
CA SER A 211 1.31 14.83 -14.37
C SER A 211 2.22 15.88 -13.70
N GLN A 212 1.70 17.11 -13.51
CA GLN A 212 2.44 18.18 -12.84
C GLN A 212 2.80 17.85 -11.39
N ALA A 213 1.93 17.13 -10.67
CA ALA A 213 2.19 16.73 -9.29
C ALA A 213 3.05 15.45 -9.20
N PHE A 214 2.82 14.48 -10.09
CA PHE A 214 3.47 13.16 -10.03
C PHE A 214 4.91 13.19 -10.51
N ARG A 215 5.22 13.90 -11.61
CA ARG A 215 6.59 13.90 -12.18
C ARG A 215 7.66 14.36 -11.18
N PRO A 216 7.51 15.49 -10.45
CA PRO A 216 8.50 15.88 -9.44
C PRO A 216 8.63 14.86 -8.30
N LYS A 217 7.53 14.18 -7.93
CA LYS A 217 7.55 13.17 -6.88
C LYS A 217 8.22 11.87 -7.31
N ILE A 218 8.01 11.44 -8.54
CA ILE A 218 8.71 10.28 -9.11
C ILE A 218 10.21 10.57 -9.20
N ALA A 219 10.60 11.74 -9.69
CA ALA A 219 12.01 12.14 -9.71
C ALA A 219 12.63 12.19 -8.29
N ASN A 220 11.89 12.70 -7.30
CA ASN A 220 12.31 12.69 -5.90
C ASN A 220 12.45 11.25 -5.37
N LEU A 221 11.48 10.38 -5.64
CA LEU A 221 11.54 8.97 -5.25
C LEU A 221 12.77 8.29 -5.87
N GLN A 222 13.03 8.46 -7.16
CA GLN A 222 14.22 7.92 -7.83
C GLN A 222 15.51 8.47 -7.22
N SER A 223 15.57 9.77 -6.88
CA SER A 223 16.72 10.35 -6.20
C SER A 223 16.95 9.71 -4.83
N LEU A 224 15.89 9.51 -4.04
CA LEU A 224 16.00 8.86 -2.73
C LEU A 224 16.41 7.39 -2.86
N ILE A 225 15.86 6.66 -3.84
CA ILE A 225 16.30 5.29 -4.18
C ILE A 225 17.79 5.27 -4.54
N GLY A 226 18.27 6.25 -5.29
CA GLY A 226 19.70 6.36 -5.66
C GLY A 226 20.63 6.65 -4.49
N LEU A 227 20.09 7.13 -3.35
CA LEU A 227 20.85 7.29 -2.10
C LEU A 227 20.84 6.03 -1.23
N MET A 228 19.94 5.08 -1.52
CA MET A 228 19.92 3.79 -0.84
C MET A 228 21.00 2.89 -1.46
N ASP A 229 21.77 2.19 -0.61
CA ASP A 229 22.77 1.21 -1.05
C ASP A 229 22.09 -0.13 -1.41
N ILE A 230 21.18 -0.08 -2.40
CA ILE A 230 20.40 -1.25 -2.83
C ILE A 230 21.28 -2.14 -3.72
N ASN A 231 21.61 -3.31 -3.19
CA ASN A 231 22.40 -4.33 -3.85
C ASN A 231 21.50 -5.45 -4.37
N GLN A 232 21.69 -5.84 -5.63
CA GLN A 232 21.05 -7.02 -6.21
C GLN A 232 22.05 -8.17 -6.28
N SER A 233 21.81 -9.22 -5.50
CA SER A 233 22.72 -10.38 -5.40
C SER A 233 22.41 -11.47 -6.43
N GLU A 234 21.13 -11.67 -6.75
CA GLU A 234 20.62 -12.67 -7.67
C GLU A 234 19.35 -12.15 -8.37
N ASP A 235 18.84 -12.91 -9.33
CA ASP A 235 17.52 -12.65 -9.90
C ASP A 235 16.48 -12.64 -8.77
N PHE A 236 15.69 -11.56 -8.73
CA PHE A 236 14.65 -11.34 -7.75
C PHE A 236 15.07 -11.17 -6.28
N VAL A 237 16.35 -10.97 -5.97
CA VAL A 237 16.79 -10.72 -4.59
C VAL A 237 17.50 -9.39 -4.52
N ILE A 238 16.93 -8.46 -3.76
CA ILE A 238 17.56 -7.18 -3.45
C ILE A 238 17.72 -7.00 -1.94
N SER A 239 18.73 -6.24 -1.57
CA SER A 239 19.11 -5.98 -0.18
C SER A 239 19.51 -4.52 0.01
N CYS A 240 19.25 -3.98 1.20
CA CYS A 240 19.65 -2.65 1.63
C CYS A 240 19.76 -2.68 3.16
N ASP A 241 20.91 -2.25 3.70
CA ASP A 241 21.20 -2.36 5.13
C ASP A 241 21.02 -3.79 5.66
N ASP A 242 20.10 -3.98 6.62
CA ASP A 242 19.76 -5.27 7.22
C ASP A 242 18.57 -5.97 6.55
N GLU A 243 17.91 -5.34 5.58
CA GLU A 243 16.70 -5.85 4.94
C GLU A 243 17.03 -6.55 3.62
N ILE A 244 16.54 -7.78 3.47
CA ILE A 244 16.65 -8.59 2.24
C ILE A 244 15.24 -8.96 1.79
N ILE A 245 14.88 -8.65 0.55
CA ILE A 245 13.56 -8.98 0.01
C ILE A 245 13.66 -9.91 -1.21
N ASN A 246 12.68 -10.80 -1.31
CA ASN A 246 12.41 -11.55 -2.54
C ASN A 246 11.39 -10.79 -3.38
N THR A 247 11.82 -10.19 -4.48
CA THR A 247 10.94 -9.40 -5.37
C THR A 247 9.97 -10.28 -6.17
N ARG A 248 10.21 -11.58 -6.31
CA ARG A 248 9.23 -12.47 -6.95
C ARG A 248 7.98 -12.65 -6.10
N PHE A 249 8.15 -12.68 -4.78
CA PHE A 249 7.06 -12.88 -3.82
C PHE A 249 6.66 -11.61 -3.06
N GLY A 250 7.39 -10.51 -3.24
CA GLY A 250 7.14 -9.25 -2.55
C GLY A 250 7.19 -9.40 -1.04
N SER A 251 8.19 -10.12 -0.52
CA SER A 251 8.28 -10.48 0.89
C SER A 251 9.71 -10.33 1.43
N VAL A 252 9.83 -9.91 2.68
CA VAL A 252 11.11 -9.90 3.42
C VAL A 252 11.56 -11.35 3.66
N ILE A 253 12.83 -11.63 3.37
CA ILE A 253 13.51 -12.89 3.69
C ILE A 253 14.24 -12.76 5.04
N LYS A 254 14.84 -11.59 5.29
CA LYS A 254 15.63 -11.29 6.48
C LYS A 254 15.56 -9.79 6.78
#